data_AF-A0A9P6CI96-F1
#
_entry.id   AF-A0A9P6CI96-F1
#
_cell.length_a   1.000
_cell.length_b   1.000
_cell.length_c   1.000
_cell.angle_alpha   90.00
_cell.angle_beta   90.00
_cell.angle_gamma   90.00
#
_symmetry.space_group_name_H-M   'P 1'
#
loop_
_entity.id
_entity.type
_entity.pdbx_description
1 polymer ?
#
loop_
_entity_poly.entity_id
_entity_poly.type
_entity_poly.pdbx_seq_one_letter_code
_entity_poly.pdbx_strand_id
1 'polypeptide(L)'
;MGHDVASTIDFRNSRRPLWLNNTSTLSFSTFTSSNGSTNTTSTTSTVPGPGAMSGKAILALGKATLRGAEYIIIRSRLQVIASKLPCEDTAYVAGIEEIYDDVLELSRRGLYSDTIRTKAMAIILSQIRTRHTQRLIKCLIKWPSVELQIFLSYLTATLDPFRLVPFGRSSPARVYREAIADRECHSMSALIDFLLELTQETGADRAAILKSGIMDLLLHMYVSDFYDPLVENEHGDFYRKSTIFSRCNIFLREISAIERELNIIRGHPLYLLWPAQPDLPFQTPLHDRMAQRARAWNLVMPEVALWRIQSVLDMMLAGTASSSEDDLLELATDILELSGSENIGLNISIRALRALSALLFYGKISGKDAIRQYLASSYYNYPVEAMARIIIRLSRLITFDTPEWEIFHLPWDENTLYLKNSENERHFEQQQILHITNALIGAAKFDRRCFEIMTKANIVGLLRPYLELELRGTSRMMQHGQEGIIVYDPSDFKLLESIRDNGPRSLISPPPDSPTFTEILRRIVVCRGFDVFLSRKYQENSQDRLPELWRINQSSVPTPYITNFDEMEKK
;
A
#
# COMPACT_ATOMS: atom_id res chain seq x y z
N MET A 1 30.21 17.92 42.34
CA MET A 1 29.78 16.51 42.45
C MET A 1 28.36 16.46 41.92
N GLY A 2 28.23 16.07 40.66
CA GLY A 2 26.99 16.19 39.89
C GLY A 2 26.24 14.87 39.80
N HIS A 3 24.94 15.00 39.59
CA HIS A 3 24.09 13.97 39.00
C HIS A 3 23.18 14.66 37.97
N ASP A 4 23.59 14.59 36.71
CA ASP A 4 22.72 14.75 35.55
C ASP A 4 22.16 13.37 35.20
N VAL A 5 20.83 13.29 35.06
CA VAL A 5 20.12 12.12 34.56
C VAL A 5 19.68 12.44 33.13
N ALA A 6 20.46 11.96 32.15
CA ALA A 6 20.06 11.89 30.75
C ALA A 6 19.65 10.45 30.44
N SER A 7 18.36 10.22 30.23
CA SER A 7 17.83 8.95 29.72
C SER A 7 17.88 8.96 28.19
N THR A 8 18.94 8.37 27.63
CA THR A 8 19.03 8.02 26.22
C THR A 8 18.35 6.66 26.01
N ILE A 9 17.18 6.64 25.39
CA ILE A 9 16.53 5.40 24.95
C ILE A 9 17.10 5.05 23.57
N ASP A 10 17.94 4.03 23.55
CA ASP A 10 18.62 3.49 22.37
C ASP A 10 17.71 2.43 21.70
N PHE A 11 16.98 2.83 20.65
CA PHE A 11 16.17 1.90 19.83
C PHE A 11 16.99 1.31 18.67
N ARG A 12 18.09 0.62 19.01
CA ARG A 12 18.78 -0.32 18.11
C ARG A 12 18.51 -1.74 18.56
N ASN A 13 17.33 -2.25 18.19
CA ASN A 13 17.06 -3.69 18.14
C ASN A 13 15.95 -3.94 17.12
N SER A 14 16.34 -4.05 15.85
CA SER A 14 15.52 -4.66 14.80
C SER A 14 15.35 -6.14 15.14
N ARG A 15 14.36 -6.43 15.99
CA ARG A 15 13.80 -7.76 16.16
C ARG A 15 13.15 -8.12 14.82
N ARG A 16 13.73 -9.10 14.13
CA ARG A 16 13.02 -9.83 13.07
C ARG A 16 11.66 -10.28 13.61
N PRO A 17 10.52 -9.88 13.03
CA PRO A 17 9.27 -10.56 13.29
C PRO A 17 9.30 -11.89 12.52
N LEU A 18 9.57 -12.97 13.25
CA LEU A 18 9.33 -14.33 12.79
C LEU A 18 7.82 -14.61 12.89
N TRP A 19 7.03 -14.21 11.90
CA TRP A 19 5.63 -14.66 11.79
C TRP A 19 5.23 -14.88 10.32
N LEU A 20 5.39 -16.14 9.88
CA LEU A 20 4.48 -16.78 8.94
C LEU A 20 3.23 -17.13 9.75
N ASN A 21 2.12 -16.40 9.61
CA ASN A 21 0.80 -16.87 10.01
C ASN A 21 -0.28 -16.03 9.29
N ASN A 22 -0.44 -16.33 8.01
CA ASN A 22 -1.73 -16.42 7.33
C ASN A 22 -1.46 -17.00 5.94
N THR A 23 -1.00 -18.25 5.92
CA THR A 23 -1.11 -19.11 4.75
C THR A 23 -2.49 -19.73 4.77
N SER A 24 -3.23 -19.59 3.68
CA SER A 24 -4.25 -20.55 3.27
C SER A 24 -3.76 -21.93 3.65
N THR A 25 -4.52 -22.65 4.47
CA THR A 25 -4.23 -24.02 4.89
C THR A 25 -4.28 -24.94 3.67
N LEU A 26 -3.23 -24.90 2.84
CA LEU A 26 -2.72 -26.07 2.18
C LEU A 26 -2.24 -26.94 3.33
N SER A 27 -3.05 -27.93 3.68
CA SER A 27 -2.59 -29.11 4.38
C SER A 27 -1.34 -29.58 3.64
N PHE A 28 -0.17 -29.23 4.17
CA PHE A 28 1.05 -29.93 3.85
C PHE A 28 0.77 -31.36 4.26
N SER A 29 0.38 -32.20 3.29
CA SER A 29 0.67 -33.62 3.37
C SER A 29 2.15 -33.64 3.72
N THR A 30 2.44 -34.08 4.94
CA THR A 30 3.79 -34.44 5.34
C THR A 30 4.19 -35.49 4.33
N PHE A 31 4.84 -35.07 3.24
CA PHE A 31 5.69 -35.96 2.49
C PHE A 31 6.73 -36.34 3.53
N THR A 32 6.51 -37.51 4.16
CA THR A 32 7.57 -38.42 4.51
C THR A 32 8.38 -38.63 3.24
N SER A 33 9.22 -37.63 2.93
CA SER A 33 10.51 -37.95 2.36
C SER A 33 11.07 -38.95 3.35
N SER A 34 11.19 -40.18 2.90
CA SER A 34 12.29 -41.03 3.32
C SER A 34 13.57 -40.27 2.96
N ASN A 35 13.87 -39.21 3.72
CA ASN A 35 15.21 -39.03 4.19
C ASN A 35 15.58 -40.42 4.67
N GLY A 36 16.43 -41.10 3.91
CA GLY A 36 17.29 -42.13 4.45
C GLY A 36 18.13 -41.44 5.51
N SER A 37 17.51 -41.05 6.63
CA SER A 37 18.18 -41.04 7.89
C SER A 37 18.65 -42.48 7.98
N THR A 38 19.93 -42.67 7.72
CA THR A 38 20.67 -43.72 8.37
C THR A 38 20.64 -43.34 9.86
N ASN A 39 19.46 -43.44 10.47
CA ASN A 39 19.30 -43.60 11.89
C ASN A 39 19.81 -45.02 12.10
N THR A 40 21.13 -45.16 12.08
CA THR A 40 21.76 -46.17 12.89
C THR A 40 21.26 -45.84 14.29
N THR A 41 20.26 -46.58 14.75
CA THR A 41 20.01 -46.81 16.16
C THR A 41 21.28 -47.46 16.68
N SER A 42 22.33 -46.65 16.86
CA SER A 42 23.47 -47.03 17.67
C SER A 42 22.92 -47.07 19.08
N THR A 43 22.58 -48.29 19.50
CA THR A 43 22.41 -48.64 20.90
C THR A 43 23.57 -48.02 21.66
N THR A 44 23.24 -46.97 22.41
CA THR A 44 24.16 -46.14 23.16
C THR A 44 24.59 -46.95 24.38
N SER A 45 25.56 -47.83 24.15
CA SER A 45 26.42 -48.39 25.18
C SER A 45 27.86 -48.37 24.66
N THR A 46 28.29 -47.24 24.11
CA THR A 46 29.73 -46.94 24.06
C THR A 46 30.11 -46.41 25.43
N VAL A 47 30.71 -47.28 26.25
CA VAL A 47 31.40 -46.91 27.48
C VAL A 47 32.28 -45.69 27.18
N PRO A 48 32.21 -44.59 27.96
CA PRO A 48 32.99 -43.39 27.73
C PRO A 48 34.48 -43.66 27.99
N GLY A 49 35.15 -44.23 26.99
CA GLY A 49 36.59 -44.37 26.93
C GLY A 49 37.21 -43.29 26.03
N PRO A 50 38.49 -42.93 26.21
CA PRO A 50 39.18 -41.94 25.39
C PRO A 50 39.11 -42.20 23.87
N GLY A 51 38.94 -43.46 23.45
CA GLY A 51 38.71 -43.83 22.04
C GLY A 51 37.35 -43.40 21.45
N ALA A 52 36.34 -43.13 22.28
CA ALA A 52 35.03 -42.67 21.81
C ALA A 52 35.07 -41.22 21.31
N MET A 53 35.93 -40.38 21.90
CA MET A 53 36.10 -39.00 21.44
C MET A 53 36.87 -38.93 20.11
N SER A 54 37.93 -39.73 19.94
CA SER A 54 38.68 -39.79 18.68
C SER A 54 37.82 -40.35 17.55
N GLY A 55 36.99 -41.38 17.80
CA GLY A 55 36.03 -41.89 16.83
C GLY A 55 35.01 -40.85 16.38
N LYS A 56 34.46 -40.03 17.30
CA LYS A 56 33.56 -38.93 16.96
C LYS A 56 34.26 -37.83 16.14
N ALA A 57 35.51 -37.51 16.47
CA ALA A 57 36.31 -36.52 15.74
C ALA A 57 36.59 -36.98 14.30
N ILE A 58 36.98 -38.26 14.09
CA ILE A 58 37.23 -38.83 12.77
C ILE A 58 35.93 -38.85 11.93
N LEU A 59 34.80 -39.25 12.53
CA LEU A 59 33.50 -39.23 11.84
C LEU A 59 33.09 -37.80 11.44
N ALA A 60 33.30 -36.83 12.33
CA ALA A 60 33.01 -35.42 12.04
C ALA A 60 33.90 -34.88 10.91
N LEU A 61 35.19 -35.21 10.92
CA LEU A 61 36.12 -34.87 9.85
C LEU A 61 35.70 -35.51 8.52
N GLY A 62 35.37 -36.79 8.50
CA GLY A 62 34.91 -37.48 7.29
C GLY A 62 33.65 -36.83 6.69
N LYS A 63 32.67 -36.48 7.53
CA LYS A 63 31.47 -35.74 7.09
C LYS A 63 31.81 -34.34 6.56
N ALA A 64 32.77 -33.64 7.18
CA ALA A 64 33.22 -32.33 6.73
C ALA A 64 33.96 -32.41 5.38
N THR A 65 34.83 -33.40 5.20
CA THR A 65 35.56 -33.64 3.95
C THR A 65 34.61 -34.00 2.81
N LEU A 66 33.63 -34.88 3.05
CA LEU A 66 32.61 -35.23 2.05
C LEU A 66 31.81 -34.01 1.61
N ARG A 67 31.31 -33.21 2.56
CA ARG A 67 30.60 -31.96 2.27
C ARG A 67 31.49 -30.95 1.53
N GLY A 68 32.78 -30.89 1.87
CA GLY A 68 33.75 -30.03 1.20
C GLY A 68 33.98 -30.42 -0.26
N ALA A 69 34.14 -31.72 -0.53
CA ALA A 69 34.31 -32.24 -1.88
C ALA A 69 33.04 -32.02 -2.74
N GLU A 70 31.86 -32.34 -2.21
CA GLU A 70 30.57 -32.07 -2.86
C GLU A 70 30.42 -30.59 -3.20
N TYR A 71 30.75 -29.69 -2.26
CA TYR A 71 30.68 -28.25 -2.48
C TYR A 71 31.60 -27.78 -3.62
N ILE A 72 32.83 -28.30 -3.69
CA ILE A 72 33.78 -27.96 -4.77
C ILE A 72 33.26 -28.45 -6.12
N ILE A 73 32.74 -29.68 -6.19
CA ILE A 73 32.18 -30.26 -7.42
C ILE A 73 30.98 -29.43 -7.89
N ILE A 74 30.04 -29.12 -6.99
CA ILE A 74 28.87 -28.30 -7.32
C ILE A 74 29.29 -26.91 -7.80
N ARG A 75 30.26 -26.29 -7.13
CA ARG A 75 30.78 -24.97 -7.53
C ARG A 75 31.42 -25.00 -8.91
N SER A 76 32.21 -26.03 -9.21
CA SER A 76 32.82 -26.22 -10.53
C SER A 76 31.75 -26.41 -11.61
N ARG A 77 30.74 -27.25 -11.34
CA ARG A 77 29.60 -27.43 -12.24
C ARG A 77 28.87 -26.12 -12.51
N LEU A 78 28.57 -25.35 -11.47
CA LEU A 78 27.88 -24.06 -11.60
C LEU A 78 28.71 -23.03 -12.39
N GLN A 79 30.04 -23.08 -12.29
CA GLN A 79 30.92 -22.24 -13.10
C GLN A 79 30.86 -22.62 -14.59
N VAL A 80 30.81 -23.93 -14.90
CA VAL A 80 30.62 -24.39 -16.28
C VAL A 80 29.25 -23.97 -16.81
N ILE A 81 28.19 -24.11 -16.02
CA ILE A 81 26.84 -23.64 -16.36
C ILE A 81 26.87 -22.12 -16.64
N ALA A 82 27.46 -21.33 -15.74
CA ALA A 82 27.56 -19.88 -15.89
C ALA A 82 28.38 -19.42 -17.11
N SER A 83 29.31 -20.25 -17.61
CA SER A 83 30.05 -19.95 -18.85
C SER A 83 29.23 -20.20 -20.13
N LYS A 84 28.15 -20.97 -20.03
CA LYS A 84 27.28 -21.34 -21.17
C LYS A 84 25.96 -20.57 -21.20
N LEU A 85 25.56 -19.97 -20.08
CA LEU A 85 24.33 -19.19 -19.94
C LEU A 85 24.66 -17.72 -19.62
N PRO A 86 23.87 -16.74 -20.12
CA PRO A 86 22.66 -16.94 -20.92
C PRO A 86 22.95 -17.34 -22.38
N CYS A 87 22.07 -18.12 -23.00
CA CYS A 87 22.17 -18.54 -24.41
C CYS A 87 20.91 -18.18 -25.21
N GLU A 88 21.05 -17.94 -26.51
CA GLU A 88 19.88 -17.75 -27.40
C GLU A 88 19.11 -19.07 -27.60
N ASP A 89 17.81 -18.99 -27.88
CA ASP A 89 16.96 -20.17 -28.11
C ASP A 89 17.40 -20.99 -29.34
N THR A 90 18.02 -20.33 -30.33
CA THR A 90 18.52 -20.92 -31.58
C THR A 90 19.95 -21.45 -31.46
N ALA A 91 20.71 -21.06 -30.43
CA ALA A 91 22.12 -21.43 -30.31
C ALA A 91 22.30 -22.92 -30.03
N TYR A 92 23.10 -23.62 -30.83
CA TYR A 92 23.41 -25.02 -30.55
C TYR A 92 24.40 -25.13 -29.39
N VAL A 93 23.94 -25.64 -28.24
CA VAL A 93 24.78 -25.93 -27.08
C VAL A 93 24.60 -27.40 -26.75
N ALA A 94 25.67 -28.18 -26.86
CA ALA A 94 25.64 -29.61 -26.56
C ALA A 94 25.27 -29.84 -25.08
N GLY A 95 24.24 -30.65 -24.87
CA GLY A 95 23.71 -30.99 -23.54
C GLY A 95 23.00 -29.84 -22.83
N ILE A 96 22.30 -28.97 -23.58
CA ILE A 96 21.65 -27.79 -23.00
C ILE A 96 20.48 -28.13 -22.07
N GLU A 97 19.75 -29.21 -22.34
CA GLU A 97 18.65 -29.64 -21.46
C GLU A 97 19.20 -30.09 -20.11
N GLU A 98 20.28 -30.87 -20.08
CA GLU A 98 20.93 -31.30 -18.85
C GLU A 98 21.48 -30.12 -18.06
N ILE A 99 22.00 -29.09 -18.74
CA ILE A 99 22.46 -27.85 -18.10
C ILE A 99 21.30 -27.12 -17.41
N TYR A 100 20.13 -27.07 -18.04
CA TYR A 100 18.94 -26.46 -17.43
C TYR A 100 18.39 -27.30 -16.28
N ASP A 101 18.34 -28.62 -16.43
CA ASP A 101 17.93 -29.53 -15.35
C ASP A 101 18.85 -29.36 -14.13
N ASP A 102 20.16 -29.24 -14.36
CA ASP A 102 21.15 -28.99 -13.32
C ASP A 102 20.95 -27.64 -12.62
N VAL A 103 20.78 -26.55 -13.37
CA VAL A 103 20.63 -25.22 -12.75
C VAL A 103 19.31 -25.13 -11.97
N LEU A 104 18.25 -25.77 -12.48
CA LEU A 104 16.96 -25.86 -11.79
C LEU A 104 17.07 -26.70 -10.52
N GLU A 105 17.73 -27.86 -10.56
CA GLU A 105 18.01 -28.68 -9.37
C GLU A 105 18.81 -27.87 -8.33
N LEU A 106 19.90 -27.23 -8.73
CA LEU A 106 20.74 -26.40 -7.86
C LEU A 106 20.00 -25.19 -7.27
N SER A 107 18.87 -24.78 -7.84
CA SER A 107 18.02 -23.71 -7.32
C SER A 107 17.06 -24.17 -6.19
N ARG A 108 16.85 -25.48 -6.03
CA ARG A 108 15.88 -26.06 -5.09
C ARG A 108 16.14 -25.65 -3.65
N ARG A 109 15.08 -25.24 -2.96
CA ARG A 109 15.13 -24.78 -1.58
C ARG A 109 15.35 -25.95 -0.62
N GLY A 110 16.29 -25.79 0.31
CA GLY A 110 16.57 -26.78 1.37
C GLY A 110 17.55 -27.89 0.99
N LEU A 111 17.86 -28.09 -0.29
CA LEU A 111 18.82 -29.10 -0.75
C LEU A 111 20.25 -28.57 -0.84
N TYR A 112 20.41 -27.31 -1.27
CA TYR A 112 21.71 -26.69 -1.49
C TYR A 112 21.91 -25.47 -0.59
N SER A 113 23.18 -25.11 -0.33
CA SER A 113 23.51 -23.90 0.43
C SER A 113 22.94 -22.66 -0.26
N ASP A 114 22.57 -21.63 0.52
CA ASP A 114 22.02 -20.39 -0.03
C ASP A 114 22.97 -19.74 -1.05
N THR A 115 24.29 -19.84 -0.86
CA THR A 115 25.26 -19.30 -1.82
C THR A 115 25.19 -19.96 -3.20
N ILE A 116 24.94 -21.28 -3.26
CA ILE A 116 24.79 -22.02 -4.52
C ILE A 116 23.44 -21.66 -5.15
N ARG A 117 22.37 -21.68 -4.35
CA ARG A 117 21.01 -21.37 -4.81
C ARG A 117 20.89 -19.95 -5.36
N THR A 118 21.47 -18.97 -4.67
CA THR A 118 21.51 -17.57 -5.12
C THR A 118 22.22 -17.43 -6.46
N LYS A 119 23.35 -18.14 -6.66
CA LYS A 119 24.06 -18.13 -7.94
C LYS A 119 23.27 -18.83 -9.05
N ALA A 120 22.67 -19.99 -8.77
CA ALA A 120 21.80 -20.68 -9.73
C ALA A 120 20.60 -19.81 -10.13
N MET A 121 19.95 -19.17 -9.15
CA MET A 121 18.85 -18.24 -9.38
C MET A 121 19.30 -17.01 -10.19
N ALA A 122 20.50 -16.48 -9.94
CA ALA A 122 21.05 -15.38 -10.74
C ALA A 122 21.26 -15.77 -12.21
N ILE A 123 21.72 -17.00 -12.49
CA ILE A 123 21.85 -17.52 -13.86
C ILE A 123 20.48 -17.62 -14.53
N ILE A 124 19.48 -18.17 -13.83
CA ILE A 124 18.12 -18.31 -14.35
C ILE A 124 17.49 -16.94 -14.62
N LEU A 125 17.63 -16.00 -13.69
CA LEU A 125 17.16 -14.62 -13.84
C LEU A 125 17.84 -13.92 -15.03
N SER A 126 19.14 -14.14 -15.22
CA SER A 126 19.85 -13.63 -16.40
C SER A 126 19.29 -14.19 -17.71
N GLN A 127 18.84 -15.45 -17.72
CA GLN A 127 18.20 -16.06 -18.89
C GLN A 127 16.78 -15.52 -19.12
N ILE A 128 15.98 -15.36 -18.07
CA ILE A 128 14.63 -14.77 -18.16
C ILE A 128 14.72 -13.38 -18.76
N ARG A 129 15.69 -12.60 -18.31
CA ARG A 129 15.93 -11.24 -18.80
C ARG A 129 16.19 -11.18 -20.30
N THR A 130 16.92 -12.13 -20.88
CA THR A 130 17.21 -12.14 -22.33
C THR A 130 16.02 -12.57 -23.17
N ARG A 131 14.88 -12.95 -22.56
CA ARG A 131 13.67 -13.46 -23.22
C ARG A 131 13.91 -14.68 -24.12
N HIS A 132 15.03 -15.36 -23.92
CA HIS A 132 15.35 -16.61 -24.61
C HIS A 132 14.95 -17.79 -23.73
N THR A 133 13.67 -17.87 -23.37
CA THR A 133 13.18 -18.71 -22.28
C THR A 133 12.64 -20.05 -22.72
N GLN A 134 12.58 -20.34 -24.02
CA GLN A 134 11.89 -21.52 -24.54
C GLN A 134 12.46 -22.83 -24.00
N ARG A 135 13.79 -22.94 -23.92
CA ARG A 135 14.45 -24.15 -23.39
C ARG A 135 14.24 -24.32 -21.88
N LEU A 136 14.33 -23.22 -21.14
CA LEU A 136 14.06 -23.21 -19.70
C LEU A 136 12.61 -23.63 -19.42
N ILE A 137 11.65 -23.11 -20.18
CA ILE A 137 10.23 -23.46 -20.09
C ILE A 137 10.01 -24.95 -20.37
N LYS A 138 10.65 -25.51 -21.41
CA LYS A 138 10.58 -26.94 -21.72
C LYS A 138 11.07 -27.83 -20.58
N CYS A 139 12.12 -27.43 -19.86
CA CYS A 139 12.58 -28.16 -18.67
C CYS A 139 11.61 -27.98 -17.49
N LEU A 140 11.09 -26.78 -17.26
CA LEU A 140 10.14 -26.49 -16.17
C LEU A 140 8.81 -27.23 -16.30
N ILE A 141 8.30 -27.44 -17.51
CA ILE A 141 7.04 -28.18 -17.74
C ILE A 141 7.18 -29.67 -17.38
N LYS A 142 8.41 -30.21 -17.37
CA LYS A 142 8.67 -31.57 -16.89
C LYS A 142 8.59 -31.67 -15.36
N TRP A 143 8.63 -30.55 -14.62
CA TRP A 143 8.62 -30.55 -13.17
C TRP A 143 7.22 -30.88 -12.62
N PRO A 144 7.14 -31.60 -11.49
CA PRO A 144 5.90 -31.73 -10.74
C PRO A 144 5.32 -30.36 -10.37
N SER A 145 3.99 -30.22 -10.49
CA SER A 145 3.22 -29.00 -10.19
C SER A 145 3.63 -28.31 -8.87
N VAL A 146 3.87 -29.11 -7.82
CA VAL A 146 4.29 -28.61 -6.50
C VAL A 146 5.71 -28.03 -6.53
N GLU A 147 6.64 -28.67 -7.23
CA GLU A 147 8.01 -28.18 -7.34
C GLU A 147 8.07 -26.92 -8.20
N LEU A 148 7.30 -26.87 -9.29
CA LEU A 148 7.13 -25.67 -10.11
C LEU A 148 6.58 -24.50 -9.28
N GLN A 149 5.53 -24.73 -8.49
CA GLN A 149 4.96 -23.73 -7.60
C GLN A 149 6.01 -23.18 -6.61
N ILE A 150 6.78 -24.07 -5.96
CA ILE A 150 7.83 -23.66 -5.00
C ILE A 150 8.93 -22.86 -5.69
N PHE A 151 9.36 -23.31 -6.87
CA PHE A 151 10.38 -22.63 -7.66
C PHE A 151 9.91 -21.23 -8.06
N LEU A 152 8.72 -21.11 -8.65
CA LEU A 152 8.15 -19.83 -9.06
C LEU A 152 7.93 -18.91 -7.86
N SER A 153 7.55 -19.45 -6.70
CA SER A 153 7.40 -18.66 -5.48
C SER A 153 8.73 -18.07 -5.01
N TYR A 154 9.83 -18.82 -5.16
CA TYR A 154 11.15 -18.29 -4.87
C TYR A 154 11.61 -17.25 -5.91
N LEU A 155 11.29 -17.46 -7.19
CA LEU A 155 11.57 -16.54 -8.28
C LEU A 155 10.85 -15.19 -8.09
N THR A 156 9.52 -15.21 -7.90
CA THR A 156 8.71 -13.99 -7.70
C THR A 156 9.12 -13.26 -6.43
N ALA A 157 9.33 -13.97 -5.32
CA ALA A 157 9.83 -13.37 -4.08
C ALA A 157 11.20 -12.70 -4.21
N THR A 158 12.03 -13.14 -5.16
CA THR A 158 13.36 -12.56 -5.41
C THR A 158 13.29 -11.22 -6.14
N LEU A 159 12.19 -10.94 -6.85
CA LEU A 159 11.95 -9.71 -7.61
C LEU A 159 10.79 -8.87 -7.08
N ASP A 160 10.13 -9.32 -6.01
CA ASP A 160 8.98 -8.66 -5.40
C ASP A 160 9.35 -7.29 -4.83
N PRO A 161 8.79 -6.17 -5.33
CA PRO A 161 9.10 -4.81 -4.87
C PRO A 161 9.13 -4.65 -3.35
N PHE A 162 8.26 -5.37 -2.64
CA PHE A 162 8.12 -5.27 -1.19
C PHE A 162 9.24 -5.97 -0.42
N ARG A 163 9.87 -6.96 -1.04
CA ARG A 163 10.94 -7.77 -0.45
C ARG A 163 12.32 -7.28 -0.85
N LEU A 164 12.39 -6.36 -1.82
CA LEU A 164 13.61 -5.69 -2.23
C LEU A 164 13.99 -4.64 -1.18
N VAL A 165 14.48 -5.11 -0.03
CA VAL A 165 15.20 -4.28 0.94
C VAL A 165 16.43 -3.68 0.23
N PRO A 166 16.83 -2.42 0.48
CA PRO A 166 18.03 -1.81 -0.09
C PRO A 166 19.22 -2.79 0.02
N PHE A 167 19.67 -3.25 -1.14
CA PHE A 167 20.28 -4.57 -1.29
C PHE A 167 21.61 -4.71 -0.53
N GLY A 168 21.76 -5.82 0.20
CA GLY A 168 23.07 -6.37 0.49
C GLY A 168 23.81 -6.72 -0.81
N ARG A 169 25.14 -6.61 -0.83
CA ARG A 169 26.03 -6.74 -2.02
C ARG A 169 25.97 -8.08 -2.80
N SER A 170 25.02 -8.98 -2.56
CA SER A 170 24.99 -10.33 -3.15
C SER A 170 23.59 -10.87 -3.46
N SER A 171 22.58 -10.00 -3.63
CA SER A 171 21.23 -10.44 -4.03
C SER A 171 21.17 -10.86 -5.51
N PRO A 172 20.47 -11.97 -5.88
CA PRO A 172 20.20 -12.33 -7.28
C PRO A 172 19.51 -11.19 -8.05
N ALA A 173 18.68 -10.39 -7.38
CA ALA A 173 18.03 -9.23 -7.98
C ALA A 173 19.03 -8.19 -8.49
N ARG A 174 20.22 -8.07 -7.87
CA ARG A 174 21.28 -7.19 -8.36
C ARG A 174 21.87 -7.69 -9.66
N VAL A 175 22.11 -9.00 -9.78
CA VAL A 175 22.60 -9.59 -11.05
C VAL A 175 21.55 -9.43 -12.14
N TYR A 176 20.27 -9.64 -11.80
CA TYR A 176 19.18 -9.38 -12.72
C TYR A 176 19.19 -7.91 -13.18
N ARG A 177 19.27 -6.96 -12.25
CA ARG A 177 19.37 -5.51 -12.50
C ARG A 177 20.56 -5.13 -13.39
N GLU A 178 21.77 -5.54 -13.02
CA GLU A 178 23.00 -5.25 -13.76
C GLU A 178 22.95 -5.76 -15.19
N ALA A 179 22.16 -6.81 -15.42
CA ALA A 179 22.00 -7.36 -16.73
C ALA A 179 20.92 -6.63 -17.54
N ILE A 180 19.96 -5.89 -16.95
CA ILE A 180 18.84 -5.23 -17.68
C ILE A 180 19.40 -4.38 -18.82
N ALA A 181 18.86 -4.59 -20.02
CA ALA A 181 19.28 -3.82 -21.18
C ALA A 181 18.80 -2.37 -21.05
N ASP A 182 19.60 -1.40 -21.48
CA ASP A 182 19.28 0.03 -21.45
C ASP A 182 17.95 0.39 -22.16
N ARG A 183 17.44 -0.50 -23.01
CA ARG A 183 16.20 -0.33 -23.79
C ARG A 183 14.96 -0.92 -23.12
N GLU A 184 15.09 -1.67 -22.04
CA GLU A 184 13.93 -2.23 -21.35
C GLU A 184 13.16 -1.11 -20.65
N CYS A 185 11.87 -0.99 -20.96
CA CYS A 185 11.03 0.04 -20.37
C CYS A 185 10.77 -0.21 -18.88
N HIS A 186 10.81 -1.46 -18.41
CA HIS A 186 10.56 -1.78 -17.01
C HIS A 186 11.22 -3.12 -16.66
N SER A 187 11.91 -3.19 -15.54
CA SER A 187 12.69 -4.36 -15.11
C SER A 187 11.88 -5.65 -15.01
N MET A 188 10.61 -5.55 -14.60
CA MET A 188 9.70 -6.69 -14.47
C MET A 188 9.15 -7.21 -15.81
N SER A 189 9.35 -6.52 -16.93
CA SER A 189 8.73 -6.89 -18.22
C SER A 189 9.12 -8.29 -18.66
N ALA A 190 10.42 -8.62 -18.62
CA ALA A 190 10.91 -9.93 -19.03
C ALA A 190 10.40 -11.07 -18.14
N LEU A 191 10.19 -10.80 -16.84
CA LEU A 191 9.59 -11.77 -15.93
C LEU A 191 8.12 -12.03 -16.28
N ILE A 192 7.32 -10.99 -16.53
CA ILE A 192 5.91 -11.14 -16.91
C ILE A 192 5.77 -11.86 -18.25
N ASP A 193 6.65 -11.55 -19.21
CA ASP A 193 6.68 -12.25 -20.51
C ASP A 193 7.01 -13.73 -20.34
N PHE A 194 8.01 -14.05 -19.52
CA PHE A 194 8.34 -15.44 -19.18
C PHE A 194 7.17 -16.18 -18.53
N LEU A 195 6.45 -15.55 -17.59
CA LEU A 195 5.29 -16.15 -16.93
C LEU A 195 4.11 -16.34 -17.89
N LEU A 196 3.93 -15.42 -18.84
CA LEU A 196 2.95 -15.53 -19.92
C LEU A 196 3.27 -16.72 -20.85
N GLU A 197 4.50 -16.80 -21.36
CA GLU A 197 4.97 -17.93 -22.18
C GLU A 197 4.83 -19.26 -21.44
N LEU A 198 5.25 -19.30 -20.16
CA LEU A 198 5.10 -20.48 -19.32
C LEU A 198 3.63 -20.87 -19.18
N THR A 199 2.71 -19.91 -19.00
CA THR A 199 1.27 -20.19 -18.89
C THR A 199 0.68 -20.72 -20.19
N GLN A 200 1.16 -20.24 -21.33
CA GLN A 200 0.73 -20.71 -22.64
C GLN A 200 1.15 -22.15 -22.90
N GLU A 201 2.37 -22.52 -22.51
CA GLU A 201 2.93 -23.86 -22.71
C GLU A 201 2.48 -24.87 -21.63
N THR A 202 2.23 -24.41 -20.41
CA THR A 202 1.85 -25.26 -19.27
C THR A 202 0.35 -25.53 -19.27
N GLY A 203 -0.11 -26.49 -20.08
CA GLY A 203 -1.55 -26.77 -20.25
C GLY A 203 -2.33 -27.00 -18.94
N ALA A 204 -1.92 -27.98 -18.13
CA ALA A 204 -2.70 -28.41 -16.95
C ALA A 204 -2.33 -27.69 -15.63
N ASP A 205 -1.10 -27.16 -15.51
CA ASP A 205 -0.52 -26.67 -14.25
C ASP A 205 -0.57 -25.14 -14.07
N ARG A 206 -1.41 -24.42 -14.82
CA ARG A 206 -1.64 -22.96 -14.63
C ARG A 206 -2.03 -22.58 -13.20
N ALA A 207 -2.73 -23.47 -12.50
CA ALA A 207 -3.07 -23.29 -11.08
C ALA A 207 -1.82 -23.23 -10.17
N ALA A 208 -0.75 -23.97 -10.48
CA ALA A 208 0.51 -23.88 -9.73
C ALA A 208 1.19 -22.53 -9.94
N ILE A 209 1.13 -21.98 -11.16
CA ILE A 209 1.62 -20.62 -11.47
C ILE A 209 0.88 -19.59 -10.63
N LEU A 210 -0.47 -19.62 -10.59
CA LEU A 210 -1.26 -18.70 -9.76
C LEU A 210 -0.95 -18.81 -8.27
N LYS A 211 -0.80 -20.03 -7.76
CA LYS A 211 -0.52 -20.31 -6.35
C LYS A 211 0.95 -20.09 -5.95
N SER A 212 1.81 -19.69 -6.89
CA SER A 212 3.22 -19.40 -6.60
C SER A 212 3.42 -18.05 -5.91
N GLY A 213 2.38 -17.23 -5.76
CA GLY A 213 2.50 -15.85 -5.25
C GLY A 213 2.66 -14.81 -6.37
N ILE A 214 2.40 -15.20 -7.62
CA ILE A 214 2.34 -14.27 -8.74
C ILE A 214 1.23 -13.22 -8.57
N MET A 215 0.11 -13.59 -7.94
CA MET A 215 -0.98 -12.65 -7.68
C MET A 215 -0.59 -11.60 -6.64
N ASP A 216 0.19 -12.00 -5.63
CA ASP A 216 0.78 -11.07 -4.66
C ASP A 216 1.79 -10.14 -5.37
N LEU A 217 2.65 -10.68 -6.23
CA LEU A 217 3.58 -9.89 -7.02
C LEU A 217 2.87 -8.83 -7.87
N LEU A 218 1.82 -9.22 -8.59
CA LEU A 218 1.02 -8.28 -9.40
C LEU A 218 0.35 -7.24 -8.51
N LEU A 219 -0.19 -7.63 -7.35
CA LEU A 219 -0.78 -6.70 -6.39
C LEU A 219 0.28 -5.71 -5.89
N HIS A 220 1.48 -6.18 -5.54
CA HIS A 220 2.58 -5.35 -5.09
C HIS A 220 3.04 -4.36 -6.16
N MET A 221 3.11 -4.80 -7.42
CA MET A 221 3.37 -3.92 -8.56
C MET A 221 2.27 -2.87 -8.74
N TYR A 222 1.00 -3.25 -8.59
CA TYR A 222 -0.11 -2.28 -8.67
C TYR A 222 -0.05 -1.25 -7.55
N VAL A 223 0.15 -1.69 -6.31
CA VAL A 223 0.16 -0.77 -5.16
C VAL A 223 1.40 0.10 -5.10
N SER A 224 2.50 -0.29 -5.75
CA SER A 224 3.66 0.57 -5.99
C SER A 224 3.48 1.49 -7.21
N ASP A 225 2.27 1.57 -7.77
CA ASP A 225 1.96 2.28 -9.02
C ASP A 225 2.88 1.89 -10.20
N PHE A 226 3.28 0.62 -10.24
CA PHE A 226 4.24 0.07 -11.19
C PHE A 226 5.59 0.80 -11.17
N TYR A 227 5.97 1.32 -10.01
CA TYR A 227 7.34 1.78 -9.76
C TYR A 227 8.33 0.64 -10.00
N ASP A 228 9.41 0.94 -10.72
CA ASP A 228 10.44 -0.04 -11.02
C ASP A 228 11.37 -0.22 -9.80
N PRO A 229 11.30 -1.35 -9.09
CA PRO A 229 12.04 -1.50 -7.84
C PRO A 229 13.56 -1.70 -8.05
N LEU A 230 14.00 -1.82 -9.31
CA LEU A 230 15.40 -2.04 -9.65
C LEU A 230 16.08 -0.80 -10.24
N VAL A 231 15.37 0.31 -10.45
CA VAL A 231 15.96 1.55 -10.96
C VAL A 231 16.09 2.58 -9.83
N GLU A 232 17.31 2.85 -9.38
CA GLU A 232 17.55 3.64 -8.16
C GLU A 232 17.35 5.15 -8.32
N ASN A 233 17.28 5.72 -9.53
CA ASN A 233 17.49 7.17 -9.72
C ASN A 233 16.59 7.89 -10.74
N GLU A 234 15.58 7.25 -11.30
CA GLU A 234 14.69 7.91 -12.25
C GLU A 234 13.26 7.87 -11.72
N HIS A 235 12.72 9.03 -11.35
CA HIS A 235 11.29 9.17 -11.11
C HIS A 235 10.61 8.69 -12.38
N GLY A 236 9.87 7.58 -12.27
CA GLY A 236 9.52 6.72 -13.38
C GLY A 236 8.90 7.50 -14.54
N ASP A 237 9.49 7.38 -15.71
CA ASP A 237 8.89 7.88 -16.94
C ASP A 237 7.52 7.20 -17.14
N PHE A 238 6.46 7.99 -17.38
CA PHE A 238 5.07 7.53 -17.51
C PHE A 238 4.93 6.38 -18.53
N TYR A 239 5.77 6.34 -19.55
CA TYR A 239 5.82 5.27 -20.55
C TYR A 239 6.18 3.89 -19.97
N ARG A 240 6.93 3.83 -18.85
CA ARG A 240 7.30 2.58 -18.19
C ARG A 240 6.09 1.90 -17.57
N LYS A 241 5.27 2.66 -16.85
CA LYS A 241 4.02 2.19 -16.21
C LYS A 241 3.04 1.59 -17.22
N SER A 242 2.73 2.31 -18.30
CA SER A 242 1.75 1.85 -19.29
C SER A 242 2.18 0.56 -19.98
N THR A 243 3.48 0.42 -20.27
CA THR A 243 4.03 -0.78 -20.90
C THR A 243 3.92 -2.00 -20.00
N ILE A 244 4.38 -1.91 -18.74
CA ILE A 244 4.31 -3.05 -17.81
C ILE A 244 2.87 -3.38 -17.42
N PHE A 245 2.01 -2.38 -17.25
CA PHE A 245 0.59 -2.57 -16.97
C PHE A 245 -0.11 -3.34 -18.11
N SER A 246 0.16 -2.96 -19.37
CA SER A 246 -0.36 -3.67 -20.54
C SER A 246 0.07 -5.14 -20.57
N ARG A 247 1.34 -5.44 -20.27
CA ARG A 247 1.84 -6.83 -20.17
C ARG A 247 1.15 -7.61 -19.05
N CYS A 248 0.96 -7.00 -17.88
CA CYS A 248 0.23 -7.61 -16.78
C CYS A 248 -1.23 -7.92 -17.17
N ASN A 249 -1.89 -7.03 -17.91
CA ASN A 249 -3.25 -7.27 -18.41
C ASN A 249 -3.29 -8.41 -19.44
N ILE A 250 -2.33 -8.50 -20.35
CA ILE A 250 -2.23 -9.64 -21.29
C ILE A 250 -2.07 -10.95 -20.50
N PHE A 251 -1.19 -10.97 -19.51
CA PHE A 251 -1.01 -12.13 -18.63
C PHE A 251 -2.30 -12.50 -17.90
N LEU A 252 -2.95 -11.54 -17.25
CA LEU A 252 -4.21 -11.75 -16.53
C LEU A 252 -5.32 -12.22 -17.46
N ARG A 253 -5.41 -11.68 -18.69
CA ARG A 253 -6.39 -12.10 -19.70
C ARG A 253 -6.18 -13.55 -20.11
N GLU A 254 -4.94 -13.94 -20.42
CA GLU A 254 -4.61 -15.32 -20.81
C GLU A 254 -4.90 -16.31 -19.70
N ILE A 255 -4.51 -15.99 -18.45
CA ILE A 255 -4.67 -16.92 -17.34
C ILE A 255 -6.12 -17.01 -16.84
N SER A 256 -6.92 -15.96 -17.06
CA SER A 256 -8.34 -15.93 -16.70
C SER A 256 -9.28 -16.47 -17.77
N ALA A 257 -8.76 -16.82 -18.96
CA ALA A 257 -9.54 -17.45 -20.02
C ALA A 257 -10.12 -18.83 -19.63
N ILE A 258 -9.58 -19.45 -18.58
CA ILE A 258 -10.07 -20.73 -18.04
C ILE A 258 -10.77 -20.48 -16.70
N GLU A 259 -12.01 -20.98 -16.59
CA GLU A 259 -12.89 -20.74 -15.42
C GLU A 259 -12.29 -21.21 -14.10
N ARG A 260 -11.54 -22.33 -14.10
CA ARG A 260 -10.90 -22.86 -12.88
C ARG A 260 -9.86 -21.87 -12.34
N GLU A 261 -9.01 -21.34 -13.20
CA GLU A 261 -7.99 -20.34 -12.90
C GLU A 261 -8.63 -19.00 -12.51
N LEU A 262 -9.68 -18.59 -13.22
CA LEU A 262 -10.48 -17.41 -12.84
C LEU A 262 -11.05 -17.51 -11.42
N ASN A 263 -11.50 -18.69 -11.00
CA ASN A 263 -11.97 -18.90 -9.63
C ASN A 263 -10.86 -18.77 -8.58
N ILE A 264 -9.62 -19.12 -8.91
CA ILE A 264 -8.46 -18.87 -8.04
C ILE A 264 -8.22 -17.35 -7.92
N ILE A 265 -8.28 -16.63 -9.05
CA ILE A 265 -8.10 -15.16 -9.07
C ILE A 265 -9.22 -14.47 -8.27
N ARG A 266 -10.49 -14.88 -8.43
CA ARG A 266 -11.63 -14.34 -7.67
C ARG A 266 -11.47 -14.48 -6.15
N GLY A 267 -10.75 -15.50 -5.69
CA GLY A 267 -10.44 -15.69 -4.27
C GLY A 267 -9.34 -14.78 -3.73
N HIS A 268 -8.68 -14.00 -4.58
CA HIS A 268 -7.55 -13.15 -4.23
C HIS A 268 -7.93 -11.65 -4.24
N PRO A 269 -7.45 -10.81 -3.29
CA PRO A 269 -7.77 -9.38 -3.25
C PRO A 269 -7.46 -8.62 -4.54
N LEU A 270 -6.44 -9.06 -5.29
CA LEU A 270 -6.09 -8.56 -6.63
C LEU A 270 -7.32 -8.45 -7.54
N TYR A 271 -8.24 -9.42 -7.53
CA TYR A 271 -9.41 -9.41 -8.41
C TYR A 271 -10.27 -8.16 -8.25
N LEU A 272 -10.41 -7.65 -7.03
CA LEU A 272 -11.22 -6.46 -6.71
C LEU A 272 -10.40 -5.17 -6.80
N LEU A 273 -9.12 -5.24 -6.45
CA LEU A 273 -8.22 -4.09 -6.39
C LEU A 273 -7.62 -3.73 -7.74
N TRP A 274 -7.50 -4.67 -8.68
CA TRP A 274 -6.95 -4.38 -10.00
C TRP A 274 -7.78 -3.31 -10.73
N PRO A 275 -7.12 -2.45 -11.53
CA PRO A 275 -7.80 -1.47 -12.36
C PRO A 275 -8.85 -2.09 -13.27
N ALA A 276 -9.94 -1.37 -13.55
CA ALA A 276 -10.96 -1.91 -14.44
C ALA A 276 -10.44 -1.86 -15.86
N GLN A 277 -10.52 -2.98 -16.56
CA GLN A 277 -10.08 -3.09 -17.94
C GLN A 277 -11.19 -3.78 -18.74
N PRO A 278 -11.64 -3.19 -19.87
CA PRO A 278 -12.72 -3.74 -20.69
C PRO A 278 -12.48 -5.17 -21.18
N ASP A 279 -11.23 -5.57 -21.30
CA ASP A 279 -10.76 -6.84 -21.83
C ASP A 279 -10.51 -7.92 -20.77
N LEU A 280 -10.55 -7.58 -19.48
CA LEU A 280 -10.42 -8.55 -18.40
C LEU A 280 -11.80 -9.09 -17.98
N PRO A 281 -11.93 -10.39 -17.69
CA PRO A 281 -13.20 -10.98 -17.23
C PRO A 281 -13.54 -10.63 -15.77
N PHE A 282 -12.78 -9.71 -15.16
CA PHE A 282 -12.94 -9.28 -13.77
C PHE A 282 -13.97 -8.16 -13.58
N GLN A 283 -14.83 -7.93 -14.58
CA GLN A 283 -15.81 -6.85 -14.53
C GLN A 283 -16.87 -7.13 -13.48
N THR A 284 -16.64 -6.58 -12.30
CA THR A 284 -17.70 -6.37 -11.31
C THR A 284 -18.56 -5.20 -11.79
N PRO A 285 -19.90 -5.29 -11.75
CA PRO A 285 -20.74 -4.14 -12.03
C PRO A 285 -20.29 -2.93 -11.20
N LEU A 286 -20.12 -1.78 -11.87
CA LEU A 286 -19.54 -0.55 -11.32
C LEU A 286 -20.11 -0.16 -9.95
N HIS A 287 -21.40 -0.40 -9.72
CA HIS A 287 -22.10 0.04 -8.51
C HIS A 287 -21.70 -0.71 -7.24
N ASP A 288 -21.33 -2.00 -7.31
CA ASP A 288 -20.86 -2.76 -6.12
C ASP A 288 -19.33 -2.79 -6.01
N ARG A 289 -18.63 -2.29 -7.05
CA ARG A 289 -17.17 -2.31 -7.10
C ARG A 289 -16.54 -1.57 -5.92
N MET A 290 -17.07 -0.41 -5.51
CA MET A 290 -16.48 0.39 -4.43
C MET A 290 -16.58 -0.29 -3.06
N ALA A 291 -17.76 -0.80 -2.71
CA ALA A 291 -17.96 -1.57 -1.49
C ALA A 291 -17.15 -2.88 -1.47
N GLN A 292 -16.98 -3.52 -2.62
CA GLN A 292 -16.10 -4.69 -2.75
C GLN A 292 -14.61 -4.31 -2.62
N ARG A 293 -14.17 -3.19 -3.21
CA ARG A 293 -12.80 -2.69 -3.08
C ARG A 293 -12.42 -2.41 -1.63
N ALA A 294 -13.30 -1.77 -0.87
CA ALA A 294 -13.04 -1.54 0.56
C ALA A 294 -12.94 -2.83 1.37
N ARG A 295 -13.79 -3.82 1.06
CA ARG A 295 -13.67 -5.17 1.63
C ARG A 295 -12.33 -5.79 1.27
N ALA A 296 -11.88 -5.66 0.03
CA ALA A 296 -10.59 -6.17 -0.41
C ALA A 296 -9.41 -5.49 0.31
N TRP A 297 -9.47 -4.18 0.54
CA TRP A 297 -8.47 -3.46 1.33
C TRP A 297 -8.41 -3.95 2.80
N ASN A 298 -9.51 -4.45 3.35
CA ASN A 298 -9.52 -5.06 4.68
C ASN A 298 -8.94 -6.49 4.70
N LEU A 299 -8.76 -7.12 3.53
CA LEU A 299 -8.17 -8.46 3.41
C LEU A 299 -6.66 -8.43 3.13
N VAL A 300 -6.13 -7.31 2.63
CA VAL A 300 -4.68 -7.20 2.39
C VAL A 300 -3.92 -6.90 3.67
N MET A 301 -2.63 -7.21 3.66
CA MET A 301 -1.75 -6.88 4.78
C MET A 301 -1.66 -5.36 4.96
N PRO A 302 -1.60 -4.84 6.22
CA PRO A 302 -1.44 -3.42 6.50
C PRO A 302 -0.29 -2.74 5.74
N GLU A 303 0.81 -3.46 5.54
CA GLU A 303 1.99 -2.98 4.82
C GLU A 303 1.66 -2.68 3.34
N VAL A 304 0.81 -3.49 2.70
CA VAL A 304 0.35 -3.29 1.31
C VAL A 304 -0.47 -2.03 1.17
N ALA A 305 -1.37 -1.77 2.13
CA ALA A 305 -2.14 -0.53 2.15
C ALA A 305 -1.25 0.70 2.40
N LEU A 306 -0.28 0.61 3.31
CA LEU A 306 0.67 1.70 3.55
C LEU A 306 1.51 2.03 2.31
N TRP A 307 1.97 1.00 1.59
CA TRP A 307 2.68 1.18 0.33
C TRP A 307 1.82 1.85 -0.74
N ARG A 308 0.54 1.48 -0.85
CA ARG A 308 -0.40 2.17 -1.75
C ARG A 308 -0.53 3.65 -1.43
N ILE A 309 -0.68 3.97 -0.14
CA ILE A 309 -0.79 5.37 0.30
C ILE A 309 0.51 6.12 -0.02
N GLN A 310 1.66 5.48 0.19
CA GLN A 310 2.95 6.08 -0.12
C GLN A 310 3.13 6.32 -1.62
N SER A 311 2.77 5.35 -2.47
CA SER A 311 2.91 5.51 -3.92
C SER A 311 2.08 6.68 -4.44
N VAL A 312 0.89 6.89 -3.86
CA VAL A 312 0.04 8.04 -4.17
C VAL A 312 0.74 9.34 -3.77
N LEU A 313 1.30 9.40 -2.56
CA LEU A 313 2.03 10.59 -2.08
C LEU A 313 3.23 10.90 -2.98
N ASP A 314 4.06 9.90 -3.28
CA ASP A 314 5.25 10.06 -4.12
C ASP A 314 4.87 10.54 -5.53
N MET A 315 3.82 9.99 -6.12
CA MET A 315 3.29 10.45 -7.41
C MET A 315 2.86 11.92 -7.35
N MET A 316 2.11 12.31 -6.31
CA MET A 316 1.63 13.68 -6.17
C MET A 316 2.79 14.66 -5.93
N LEU A 317 3.79 14.28 -5.14
CA LEU A 317 4.97 15.09 -4.83
C LEU A 317 5.92 15.21 -6.03
N ALA A 318 6.06 14.16 -6.83
CA ALA A 318 6.82 14.18 -8.08
C ALA A 318 6.22 15.14 -9.11
N GLY A 319 5.01 15.64 -8.89
CA GLY A 319 4.36 16.58 -9.78
C GLY A 319 4.11 15.98 -11.17
N THR A 320 3.91 14.65 -11.24
CA THR A 320 3.61 13.94 -12.48
C THR A 320 2.23 14.37 -12.99
N ALA A 321 2.17 15.54 -13.60
CA ALA A 321 0.96 16.21 -14.06
C ALA A 321 0.28 15.50 -15.26
N SER A 322 0.79 14.35 -15.69
CA SER A 322 0.30 13.57 -16.83
C SER A 322 -0.57 12.37 -16.45
N SER A 323 -0.96 12.22 -15.18
CA SER A 323 -1.89 11.15 -14.81
C SER A 323 -3.22 11.32 -15.53
N SER A 324 -3.74 10.23 -16.10
CA SER A 324 -5.06 10.21 -16.72
C SER A 324 -6.14 10.50 -15.65
N GLU A 325 -7.30 11.01 -16.06
CA GLU A 325 -8.42 11.20 -15.13
C GLU A 325 -8.87 9.87 -14.51
N ASP A 326 -8.79 8.78 -15.27
CA ASP A 326 -9.10 7.43 -14.79
C ASP A 326 -8.10 6.97 -13.71
N ASP A 327 -6.80 7.22 -13.89
CA ASP A 327 -5.78 6.91 -12.87
C ASP A 327 -6.06 7.71 -11.58
N LEU A 328 -6.38 9.01 -11.70
CA LEU A 328 -6.71 9.84 -10.55
C LEU A 328 -7.99 9.39 -9.85
N LEU A 329 -9.00 8.93 -10.59
CA LEU A 329 -10.21 8.35 -10.03
C LEU A 329 -9.91 7.08 -9.22
N GLU A 330 -9.07 6.20 -9.74
CA GLU A 330 -8.70 4.97 -9.04
C GLU A 330 -7.89 5.25 -7.77
N LEU A 331 -6.92 6.18 -7.85
CA LEU A 331 -6.15 6.61 -6.68
C LEU A 331 -7.06 7.26 -5.62
N ALA A 332 -7.94 8.17 -6.03
CA ALA A 332 -8.89 8.81 -5.13
C ALA A 332 -9.84 7.78 -4.49
N THR A 333 -10.30 6.80 -5.26
CA THR A 333 -11.12 5.70 -4.77
C THR A 333 -10.38 4.93 -3.67
N ASP A 334 -9.16 4.45 -3.93
CA ASP A 334 -8.38 3.70 -2.94
C ASP A 334 -8.16 4.51 -1.66
N ILE A 335 -7.76 5.78 -1.81
CA ILE A 335 -7.50 6.64 -0.68
C ILE A 335 -8.78 6.92 0.13
N LEU A 336 -9.93 7.12 -0.52
CA LEU A 336 -11.20 7.29 0.17
C LEU A 336 -11.61 6.02 0.91
N GLU A 337 -11.46 4.85 0.31
CA GLU A 337 -11.78 3.57 0.98
C GLU A 337 -10.87 3.31 2.18
N LEU A 338 -9.57 3.57 2.05
CA LEU A 338 -8.60 3.42 3.14
C LEU A 338 -8.89 4.44 4.27
N SER A 339 -9.21 5.68 3.91
CA SER A 339 -9.56 6.76 4.85
C SER A 339 -10.90 6.50 5.55
N GLY A 340 -11.83 5.83 4.87
CA GLY A 340 -13.17 5.49 5.35
C GLY A 340 -13.27 4.12 6.02
N SER A 341 -12.23 3.28 5.97
CA SER A 341 -12.27 1.95 6.58
C SER A 341 -12.25 2.02 8.10
N GLU A 342 -13.00 1.13 8.76
CA GLU A 342 -12.97 0.94 10.21
C GLU A 342 -11.99 -0.17 10.62
N ASN A 343 -11.79 -1.15 9.75
CA ASN A 343 -11.10 -2.40 10.09
C ASN A 343 -9.58 -2.36 9.83
N ILE A 344 -9.11 -1.43 8.98
CA ILE A 344 -7.71 -1.41 8.54
C ILE A 344 -6.74 -0.77 9.55
N GLY A 345 -7.27 -0.24 10.65
CA GLY A 345 -6.50 0.38 11.72
C GLY A 345 -6.32 1.90 11.54
N LEU A 346 -6.28 2.60 12.68
CA LEU A 346 -6.28 4.06 12.73
C LEU A 346 -5.11 4.69 11.96
N ASN A 347 -3.90 4.11 12.09
CA ASN A 347 -2.69 4.61 11.43
C ASN A 347 -2.86 4.68 9.90
N ILE A 348 -3.40 3.62 9.29
CA ILE A 348 -3.59 3.55 7.84
C ILE A 348 -4.65 4.55 7.39
N SER A 349 -5.79 4.62 8.08
CA SER A 349 -6.86 5.57 7.72
C SER A 349 -6.42 7.02 7.80
N ILE A 350 -5.64 7.39 8.80
CA ILE A 350 -5.14 8.77 8.96
C ILE A 350 -4.05 9.10 7.93
N ARG A 351 -3.15 8.16 7.65
CA ARG A 351 -2.15 8.31 6.57
C ARG A 351 -2.81 8.43 5.19
N ALA A 352 -3.87 7.65 4.93
CA ALA A 352 -4.66 7.76 3.72
C ALA A 352 -5.32 9.15 3.62
N LEU A 353 -5.84 9.68 4.74
CA LEU A 353 -6.44 11.01 4.77
C LEU A 353 -5.42 12.11 4.43
N ARG A 354 -4.16 11.96 4.87
CA ARG A 354 -3.07 12.85 4.46
C ARG A 354 -2.77 12.75 2.96
N ALA A 355 -2.73 11.54 2.41
CA ALA A 355 -2.60 11.34 0.97
C ALA A 355 -3.78 11.93 0.16
N LEU A 356 -5.00 11.91 0.72
CA LEU A 356 -6.16 12.58 0.12
C LEU A 356 -5.93 14.08 0.01
N SER A 357 -5.35 14.71 1.05
CA SER A 357 -4.99 16.12 0.99
C SER A 357 -3.99 16.40 -0.13
N ALA A 358 -2.94 15.58 -0.24
CA ALA A 358 -1.94 15.73 -1.30
C ALA A 358 -2.60 15.60 -2.68
N LEU A 359 -3.43 14.56 -2.88
CA LEU A 359 -4.16 14.34 -4.12
C LEU A 359 -5.07 15.52 -4.48
N LEU A 360 -5.75 16.11 -3.49
CA LEU A 360 -6.61 17.28 -3.70
C LEU A 360 -5.85 18.57 -3.98
N PHE A 361 -4.66 18.72 -3.38
CA PHE A 361 -3.82 19.89 -3.55
C PHE A 361 -3.10 19.87 -4.90
N TYR A 362 -2.41 18.77 -5.20
CA TYR A 362 -1.60 18.61 -6.41
C TYR A 362 -2.42 18.19 -7.64
N GLY A 363 -3.47 17.39 -7.46
CA GLY A 363 -4.38 16.96 -8.54
C GLY A 363 -5.36 18.04 -9.01
N LYS A 364 -5.36 19.23 -8.39
CA LYS A 364 -6.18 20.41 -8.75
C LYS A 364 -7.67 20.07 -8.94
N ILE A 365 -8.21 20.34 -10.14
CA ILE A 365 -9.64 20.17 -10.46
C ILE A 365 -9.99 18.68 -10.54
N SER A 366 -9.10 17.89 -11.14
CA SER A 366 -9.27 16.46 -11.37
C SER A 366 -9.44 15.66 -10.08
N GLY A 367 -8.74 16.03 -8.99
CA GLY A 367 -8.92 15.39 -7.69
C GLY A 367 -10.34 15.58 -7.11
N LYS A 368 -10.95 16.75 -7.30
CA LYS A 368 -12.33 17.01 -6.83
C LYS A 368 -13.36 16.31 -7.70
N ASP A 369 -13.10 16.23 -9.00
CA ASP A 369 -13.96 15.55 -9.96
C ASP A 369 -13.95 14.04 -9.71
N ALA A 370 -12.77 13.47 -9.38
CA ALA A 370 -12.62 12.09 -8.94
C ALA A 370 -13.46 11.78 -7.69
N ILE A 371 -13.44 12.65 -6.66
CA ILE A 371 -14.32 12.48 -5.48
C ILE A 371 -15.80 12.51 -5.89
N ARG A 372 -16.22 13.45 -6.75
CA ARG A 372 -17.61 13.51 -7.21
C ARG A 372 -18.01 12.24 -7.94
N GLN A 373 -17.16 11.74 -8.82
CA GLN A 373 -17.42 10.52 -9.58
C GLN A 373 -17.45 9.28 -8.67
N TYR A 374 -16.61 9.21 -7.65
CA TYR A 374 -16.68 8.18 -6.60
C TYR A 374 -18.04 8.17 -5.88
N LEU A 375 -18.51 9.34 -5.44
CA LEU A 375 -19.81 9.49 -4.76
C LEU A 375 -20.99 9.19 -5.70
N ALA A 376 -20.89 9.57 -6.97
CA ALA A 376 -21.92 9.36 -7.97
C ALA A 376 -22.02 7.89 -8.43
N SER A 377 -20.91 7.15 -8.45
CA SER A 377 -20.88 5.76 -8.92
C SER A 377 -21.29 4.73 -7.85
N SER A 378 -21.17 5.07 -6.56
CA SER A 378 -21.39 4.15 -5.42
C SER A 378 -22.85 4.07 -4.95
N TYR A 379 -23.34 2.91 -4.48
CA TYR A 379 -24.67 2.78 -3.87
C TYR A 379 -24.88 3.74 -2.71
N TYR A 380 -25.94 4.55 -2.73
CA TYR A 380 -26.16 5.70 -1.83
C TYR A 380 -25.75 5.53 -0.35
N ASN A 381 -26.07 4.41 0.29
CA ASN A 381 -25.76 4.19 1.72
C ASN A 381 -24.26 4.00 1.99
N TYR A 382 -23.55 3.38 1.06
CA TYR A 382 -22.15 3.04 1.22
C TYR A 382 -21.22 4.28 1.34
N PRO A 383 -21.22 5.24 0.39
CA PRO A 383 -20.41 6.44 0.51
C PRO A 383 -20.89 7.34 1.65
N VAL A 384 -22.15 7.27 2.09
CA VAL A 384 -22.60 8.00 3.30
C VAL A 384 -21.82 7.52 4.53
N GLU A 385 -21.70 6.21 4.71
CA GLU A 385 -20.98 5.61 5.83
C GLU A 385 -19.47 5.91 5.76
N ALA A 386 -18.86 5.71 4.58
CA ALA A 386 -17.45 6.03 4.36
C ALA A 386 -17.15 7.52 4.63
N MET A 387 -17.98 8.42 4.11
CA MET A 387 -17.83 9.87 4.32
C MET A 387 -18.08 10.27 5.76
N ALA A 388 -19.05 9.66 6.46
CA ALA A 388 -19.29 9.94 7.87
C ALA A 388 -18.06 9.63 8.72
N ARG A 389 -17.39 8.50 8.45
CA ARG A 389 -16.12 8.14 9.12
C ARG A 389 -15.00 9.10 8.79
N ILE A 390 -14.85 9.50 7.52
CA ILE A 390 -13.86 10.51 7.12
C ILE A 390 -14.12 11.85 7.84
N ILE A 391 -15.38 12.29 7.91
CA ILE A 391 -15.79 13.53 8.58
C ILE A 391 -15.51 13.47 10.08
N ILE A 392 -15.80 12.34 10.75
CA ILE A 392 -15.48 12.14 12.17
C ILE A 392 -13.96 12.21 12.40
N ARG A 393 -13.15 11.64 11.51
CA ARG A 393 -11.68 11.73 11.62
C ARG A 393 -11.19 13.15 11.41
N LEU A 394 -11.71 13.85 10.39
CA LEU A 394 -11.38 15.26 10.16
C LEU A 394 -11.78 16.12 11.36
N SER A 395 -12.92 15.87 12.01
CA SER A 395 -13.32 16.65 13.19
C SER A 395 -12.38 16.43 14.37
N ARG A 396 -11.91 15.19 14.59
CA ARG A 396 -10.89 14.86 15.59
C ARG A 396 -9.52 15.46 15.27
N LEU A 397 -9.18 15.64 14.00
CA LEU A 397 -7.97 16.34 13.59
C LEU A 397 -8.06 17.86 13.82
N ILE A 398 -9.25 18.46 13.89
CA ILE A 398 -9.40 19.88 14.21
C ILE A 398 -9.22 20.11 15.72
N THR A 399 -9.66 19.15 16.53
CA THR A 399 -9.41 19.16 17.97
C THR A 399 -7.99 18.68 18.23
N PHE A 400 -7.07 19.60 18.50
CA PHE A 400 -5.69 19.28 18.88
C PHE A 400 -5.66 18.23 20.02
N ASP A 401 -4.54 17.51 20.15
CA ASP A 401 -4.28 16.50 21.20
C ASP A 401 -5.07 15.18 21.08
N THR A 402 -5.37 14.76 19.85
CA THR A 402 -5.91 13.41 19.57
C THR A 402 -4.83 12.46 19.02
N PRO A 403 -4.96 11.13 19.21
CA PRO A 403 -4.08 10.17 18.54
C PRO A 403 -4.11 10.33 17.01
N GLU A 404 -5.27 10.69 16.45
CA GLU A 404 -5.41 11.05 15.04
C GLU A 404 -4.48 12.19 14.64
N TRP A 405 -4.44 13.26 15.45
CA TRP A 405 -3.55 14.41 15.22
C TRP A 405 -2.09 13.98 15.22
N GLU A 406 -1.65 13.26 16.25
CA GLU A 406 -0.27 12.78 16.33
C GLU A 406 0.12 11.97 15.09
N ILE A 407 -0.72 11.00 14.70
CA ILE A 407 -0.47 10.14 13.53
C ILE A 407 -0.43 10.94 12.23
N PHE A 408 -1.33 11.90 12.03
CA PHE A 408 -1.40 12.70 10.81
C PHE A 408 -0.09 13.47 10.57
N HIS A 409 0.53 13.93 11.66
CA HIS A 409 1.77 14.72 11.66
C HIS A 409 3.05 13.89 11.80
N LEU A 410 2.93 12.56 11.99
CA LEU A 410 4.09 11.69 11.96
C LEU A 410 4.83 11.82 10.62
N PRO A 411 6.18 11.84 10.63
CA PRO A 411 6.94 11.77 9.39
C PRO A 411 6.60 10.46 8.67
N TRP A 412 6.59 10.51 7.33
CA TRP A 412 6.26 9.32 6.56
C TRP A 412 7.32 8.24 6.75
N ASP A 413 8.58 8.64 6.66
CA ASP A 413 9.78 7.84 6.91
C ASP A 413 10.87 8.65 7.65
N GLU A 414 11.92 7.96 8.12
CA GLU A 414 13.07 8.61 8.75
C GLU A 414 13.82 9.54 7.80
N ASN A 415 13.67 9.38 6.48
CA ASN A 415 14.34 10.21 5.48
C ASN A 415 13.60 11.53 5.22
N THR A 416 12.28 11.59 5.44
CA THR A 416 11.48 12.84 5.36
C THR A 416 11.72 13.75 6.55
N LEU A 417 12.40 13.28 7.62
CA LEU A 417 12.81 14.14 8.73
C LEU A 417 13.74 15.28 8.31
N TYR A 418 14.44 15.18 7.17
CA TYR A 418 15.31 16.26 6.70
C TYR A 418 14.56 17.51 6.22
N LEU A 419 13.25 17.40 5.93
CA LEU A 419 12.43 18.55 5.56
C LEU A 419 11.84 19.30 6.78
N LYS A 420 11.86 18.69 7.97
CA LYS A 420 11.04 19.09 9.14
C LYS A 420 11.47 20.32 9.96
N ASN A 421 12.48 21.07 9.53
CA ASN A 421 13.10 22.11 10.39
C ASN A 421 12.55 23.54 10.21
N SER A 422 11.31 23.75 9.73
CA SER A 422 10.76 25.11 9.58
C SER A 422 9.39 25.28 10.24
N GLU A 423 9.18 26.38 10.96
CA GLU A 423 7.87 26.78 11.53
C GLU A 423 6.75 26.88 10.47
N ASN A 424 7.12 27.02 9.19
CA ASN A 424 6.20 27.03 8.07
C ASN A 424 5.42 25.70 7.90
N GLU A 425 5.93 24.57 8.42
CA GLU A 425 5.26 23.27 8.26
C GLU A 425 3.96 23.15 9.06
N ARG A 426 3.87 23.71 10.28
CA ARG A 426 2.62 23.65 11.07
C ARG A 426 1.47 24.40 10.38
N HIS A 427 1.81 25.47 9.66
CA HIS A 427 0.83 26.19 8.84
C HIS A 427 0.40 25.37 7.62
N PHE A 428 1.35 24.71 6.94
CA PHE A 428 1.06 23.81 5.84
C PHE A 428 0.16 22.63 6.26
N GLU A 429 0.35 22.13 7.48
CA GLU A 429 -0.40 21.02 8.07
C GLU A 429 -1.88 21.36 8.36
N GLN A 430 -2.16 22.51 8.97
CA GLN A 430 -3.56 22.96 9.18
C GLN A 430 -4.26 23.25 7.84
N GLN A 431 -3.50 23.70 6.84
CA GLN A 431 -4.04 23.92 5.49
C GLN A 431 -4.52 22.62 4.86
N GLN A 432 -3.87 21.47 5.12
CA GLN A 432 -4.28 20.18 4.55
C GLN A 432 -5.70 19.78 4.95
N ILE A 433 -6.03 19.86 6.25
CA ILE A 433 -7.37 19.52 6.76
C ILE A 433 -8.42 20.47 6.19
N LEU A 434 -8.10 21.76 6.10
CA LEU A 434 -8.95 22.78 5.48
C LEU A 434 -9.13 22.54 3.98
N HIS A 435 -8.09 22.11 3.26
CA HIS A 435 -8.15 21.78 1.85
C HIS A 435 -9.06 20.58 1.58
N ILE A 436 -8.95 19.52 2.38
CA ILE A 436 -9.88 18.38 2.30
C ILE A 436 -11.31 18.87 2.53
N THR A 437 -11.55 19.59 3.63
CA THR A 437 -12.89 20.10 3.98
C THR A 437 -13.47 20.96 2.85
N ASN A 438 -12.70 21.90 2.32
CA ASN A 438 -13.09 22.75 1.20
C ASN A 438 -13.40 21.95 -0.08
N ALA A 439 -12.63 20.89 -0.33
CA ALA A 439 -12.85 20.01 -1.49
C ALA A 439 -14.14 19.21 -1.35
N LEU A 440 -14.44 18.66 -0.16
CA LEU A 440 -15.69 17.94 0.09
C LEU A 440 -16.91 18.86 -0.06
N ILE A 441 -16.85 20.08 0.48
CA ILE A 441 -17.89 21.11 0.30
C ILE A 441 -18.04 21.49 -1.18
N GLY A 442 -16.90 21.65 -1.87
CA GLY A 442 -16.87 21.93 -3.30
C GLY A 442 -17.48 20.81 -4.15
N ALA A 443 -17.27 19.55 -3.77
CA ALA A 443 -17.89 18.39 -4.42
C ALA A 443 -19.42 18.40 -4.26
N ALA A 444 -19.91 18.73 -3.05
CA ALA A 444 -21.34 18.85 -2.77
C ALA A 444 -22.02 20.02 -3.53
N LYS A 445 -21.29 21.10 -3.84
CA LYS A 445 -21.87 22.29 -4.48
C LYS A 445 -22.49 22.00 -5.85
N PHE A 446 -21.82 21.20 -6.67
CA PHE A 446 -22.18 21.06 -8.08
C PHE A 446 -23.10 19.86 -8.37
N ASP A 447 -23.16 18.88 -7.47
CA ASP A 447 -23.91 17.65 -7.67
C ASP A 447 -24.92 17.41 -6.53
N ARG A 448 -26.19 17.17 -6.88
CA ARG A 448 -27.28 16.99 -5.92
C ARG A 448 -27.09 15.73 -5.07
N ARG A 449 -26.66 14.63 -5.69
CA ARG A 449 -26.45 13.37 -4.99
C ARG A 449 -25.28 13.47 -4.02
N CYS A 450 -24.18 14.11 -4.44
CA CYS A 450 -23.05 14.40 -3.56
C CYS A 450 -23.46 15.26 -2.37
N PHE A 451 -24.32 16.26 -2.60
CA PHE A 451 -24.89 17.09 -1.53
C PHE A 451 -25.69 16.28 -0.52
N GLU A 452 -26.59 15.42 -0.99
CA GLU A 452 -27.40 14.55 -0.13
C GLU A 452 -26.53 13.58 0.68
N ILE A 453 -25.53 12.97 0.05
CA ILE A 453 -24.58 12.07 0.72
C ILE A 453 -23.82 12.83 1.82
N MET A 454 -23.23 13.98 1.51
CA MET A 454 -22.45 14.77 2.46
C MET A 454 -23.31 15.30 3.62
N THR A 455 -24.56 15.67 3.34
CA THR A 455 -25.52 16.09 4.37
C THR A 455 -25.81 14.94 5.34
N LYS A 456 -26.10 13.74 4.82
CA LYS A 456 -26.33 12.56 5.66
C LYS A 456 -25.08 12.09 6.40
N ALA A 457 -23.90 12.29 5.80
CA ALA A 457 -22.61 12.05 6.44
C ALA A 457 -22.24 13.08 7.52
N ASN A 458 -23.12 14.05 7.80
CA ASN A 458 -22.95 15.09 8.81
C ASN A 458 -21.77 16.05 8.54
N ILE A 459 -21.56 16.46 7.28
CA ILE A 459 -20.54 17.45 6.92
C ILE A 459 -20.71 18.79 7.65
N VAL A 460 -21.95 19.14 8.06
CA VAL A 460 -22.24 20.34 8.86
C VAL A 460 -21.60 20.24 10.24
N GLY A 461 -21.57 19.05 10.84
CA GLY A 461 -20.87 18.79 12.09
C GLY A 461 -19.36 19.11 12.01
N LEU A 462 -18.75 19.00 10.83
CA LEU A 462 -17.35 19.36 10.60
C LEU A 462 -17.12 20.89 10.61
N LEU A 463 -18.12 21.68 10.25
CA LEU A 463 -18.03 23.14 10.23
C LEU A 463 -18.03 23.74 11.64
N ARG A 464 -18.61 23.04 12.61
CA ARG A 464 -18.75 23.51 13.99
C ARG A 464 -17.38 23.78 14.65
N PRO A 465 -16.41 22.84 14.69
CA PRO A 465 -15.09 23.12 15.26
C PRO A 465 -14.40 24.35 14.62
N TYR A 466 -14.55 24.55 13.31
CA TYR A 466 -13.98 25.73 12.64
C TYR A 466 -14.66 27.03 13.06
N LEU A 467 -15.99 27.02 13.19
CA LEU A 467 -16.75 28.16 13.67
C LEU A 467 -16.40 28.49 15.13
N GLU A 468 -16.26 27.47 15.98
CA GLU A 468 -15.85 27.64 17.37
C GLU A 468 -14.44 28.25 17.47
N LEU A 469 -13.51 27.81 16.64
CA LEU A 469 -12.16 28.38 16.58
C LEU A 469 -12.15 29.85 16.12
N GLU A 470 -12.96 30.22 15.11
CA GLU A 470 -13.09 31.62 14.69
C GLU A 470 -13.72 32.49 15.79
N LEU A 471 -14.79 32.00 16.43
CA LEU A 471 -15.47 32.75 17.48
C LEU A 471 -14.56 32.97 18.71
N ARG A 472 -13.79 31.94 19.11
CA ARG A 472 -12.78 32.06 20.19
C ARG A 472 -11.71 33.11 19.86
N GLY A 473 -11.23 33.17 18.62
CA GLY A 473 -10.23 34.14 18.18
C GLY A 473 -10.70 35.60 18.28
N THR A 474 -12.02 35.83 18.18
CA THR A 474 -12.60 37.19 18.25
C THR A 474 -12.89 37.71 19.66
N SER A 475 -12.50 36.99 20.73
CA SER A 475 -12.83 37.33 22.13
C SER A 475 -14.33 37.46 22.43
N ARG A 476 -15.20 37.00 21.53
CA ARG A 476 -16.64 36.91 21.76
C ARG A 476 -16.91 35.57 22.42
N MET A 477 -16.87 35.54 23.75
CA MET A 477 -17.19 34.34 24.52
C MET A 477 -18.60 33.87 24.18
N MET A 478 -18.71 32.59 23.79
CA MET A 478 -19.95 31.83 23.78
C MET A 478 -20.55 31.87 25.19
N GLN A 479 -21.77 32.35 25.34
CA GLN A 479 -22.55 32.03 26.52
C GLN A 479 -22.99 30.57 26.39
N HIS A 480 -22.35 29.67 27.14
CA HIS A 480 -22.88 28.33 27.32
C HIS A 480 -24.24 28.45 28.02
N GLY A 481 -25.31 28.00 27.36
CA GLY A 481 -26.59 27.80 28.03
C GLY A 481 -26.45 26.74 29.13
N GLN A 482 -27.41 26.71 30.07
CA GLN A 482 -27.39 25.79 31.23
C GLN A 482 -27.32 24.29 30.87
N GLU A 483 -27.58 23.92 29.61
CA GLU A 483 -27.57 22.53 29.12
C GLU A 483 -26.34 22.15 28.27
N GLY A 484 -25.31 23.02 28.20
CA GLY A 484 -24.12 22.73 27.36
C GLY A 484 -24.39 22.81 25.85
N ILE A 485 -25.58 23.25 25.45
CA ILE A 485 -25.94 23.60 24.08
C ILE A 485 -25.29 24.96 23.76
N ILE A 486 -24.42 24.99 22.75
CA ILE A 486 -23.94 26.23 22.17
C ILE A 486 -25.09 26.83 21.36
N VAL A 487 -25.65 27.94 21.83
CA VAL A 487 -26.65 28.71 21.10
C VAL A 487 -25.91 29.82 20.37
N TYR A 488 -25.85 29.75 19.04
CA TYR A 488 -25.31 30.82 18.21
C TYR A 488 -26.27 32.02 18.25
N ASP A 489 -25.74 33.22 18.53
CA ASP A 489 -26.53 34.45 18.52
C ASP A 489 -26.88 34.77 17.06
N PRO A 490 -28.12 35.15 16.73
CA PRO A 490 -28.47 35.78 15.45
C PRO A 490 -27.47 36.86 14.98
N SER A 491 -26.76 37.54 15.88
CA SER A 491 -25.70 38.50 15.57
C SER A 491 -24.41 37.86 15.01
N ASP A 492 -24.13 36.57 15.29
CA ASP A 492 -23.05 35.80 14.68
C ASP A 492 -23.36 35.48 13.20
N PHE A 493 -24.64 35.30 12.87
CA PHE A 493 -25.08 35.16 11.47
C PHE A 493 -24.91 36.46 10.69
N LYS A 494 -25.05 37.63 11.34
CA LYS A 494 -24.70 38.93 10.74
C LYS A 494 -23.20 39.09 10.49
N LEU A 495 -22.35 38.50 11.33
CA LEU A 495 -20.90 38.44 11.08
C LEU A 495 -20.60 37.58 9.85
N LEU A 496 -21.28 36.43 9.71
CA LEU A 496 -21.16 35.57 8.53
C LEU A 496 -21.70 36.24 7.26
N GLU A 497 -22.82 36.97 7.34
CA GLU A 497 -23.34 37.82 6.25
C GLU A 497 -22.36 38.95 5.91
N SER A 498 -21.75 39.59 6.91
CA SER A 498 -20.70 40.59 6.72
C SER A 498 -19.46 40.01 6.01
N ILE A 499 -19.03 38.79 6.35
CA ILE A 499 -17.93 38.11 5.66
C ILE A 499 -18.33 37.76 4.22
N ARG A 500 -19.58 37.36 3.99
CA ARG A 500 -20.15 37.09 2.67
C ARG A 500 -20.19 38.34 1.79
N ASP A 501 -20.66 39.46 2.32
CA ASP A 501 -20.84 40.73 1.59
C ASP A 501 -19.51 41.42 1.26
N ASN A 502 -18.50 41.27 2.12
CA ASN A 502 -17.15 41.78 1.86
C ASN A 502 -16.38 40.93 0.83
N GLY A 503 -16.86 39.71 0.55
CA GLY A 503 -16.37 38.79 -0.48
C GLY A 503 -14.95 38.24 -0.24
N PRO A 504 -14.63 37.01 -0.68
CA PRO A 504 -13.26 36.50 -0.66
C PRO A 504 -12.29 37.29 -1.55
N ARG A 505 -12.78 38.24 -2.35
CA ARG A 505 -11.99 39.10 -3.25
C ARG A 505 -11.34 40.30 -2.55
N SER A 506 -11.80 40.70 -1.37
CA SER A 506 -11.19 41.78 -0.57
C SER A 506 -10.01 41.29 0.29
N LEU A 507 -9.86 39.98 0.43
CA LEU A 507 -8.74 39.33 1.10
C LEU A 507 -7.62 39.16 0.06
N ILE A 508 -6.67 40.10 0.05
CA ILE A 508 -5.39 39.96 -0.68
C ILE A 508 -4.84 38.59 -0.31
N SER A 509 -4.60 37.67 -1.26
CA SER A 509 -3.98 36.36 -0.99
C SER A 509 -2.65 36.60 -0.29
N PRO A 510 -2.55 36.40 1.04
CA PRO A 510 -1.26 36.51 1.67
C PRO A 510 -0.43 35.29 1.24
N PRO A 511 0.90 35.31 1.40
CA PRO A 511 1.73 34.15 1.07
C PRO A 511 1.19 32.90 1.79
N PRO A 512 1.26 31.71 1.15
CA PRO A 512 0.72 30.46 1.69
C PRO A 512 1.19 30.16 3.11
N ASP A 513 2.38 30.63 3.48
CA ASP A 513 3.02 30.34 4.76
C ASP A 513 2.62 31.31 5.89
N SER A 514 1.73 32.28 5.63
CA SER A 514 1.31 33.24 6.66
C SER A 514 0.22 32.66 7.59
N PRO A 515 0.25 32.98 8.90
CA PRO A 515 -0.87 32.66 9.81
C PRO A 515 -2.21 33.24 9.31
N THR A 516 -2.16 34.38 8.61
CA THR A 516 -3.29 35.03 7.96
C THR A 516 -3.91 34.17 6.85
N PHE A 517 -3.12 33.37 6.11
CA PHE A 517 -3.64 32.47 5.07
C PHE A 517 -4.54 31.38 5.66
N THR A 518 -4.13 30.79 6.78
CA THR A 518 -4.90 29.73 7.45
C THR A 518 -6.23 30.26 7.97
N GLU A 519 -6.22 31.45 8.58
CA GLU A 519 -7.42 32.15 9.03
C GLU A 519 -8.37 32.48 7.86
N ILE A 520 -7.83 33.00 6.75
CA ILE A 520 -8.60 33.27 5.53
C ILE A 520 -9.21 31.99 4.97
N LEU A 521 -8.43 30.90 4.86
CA LEU A 521 -8.92 29.63 4.33
C LEU A 521 -10.00 29.03 5.23
N ARG A 522 -9.87 29.15 6.56
CA ARG A 522 -10.90 28.74 7.51
C ARG A 522 -12.20 29.51 7.29
N ARG A 523 -12.14 30.84 7.17
CA ARG A 523 -13.31 31.67 6.84
C ARG A 523 -13.94 31.28 5.50
N ILE A 524 -13.12 31.04 4.48
CA ILE A 524 -13.61 30.56 3.16
C ILE A 524 -14.35 29.23 3.29
N VAL A 525 -13.80 28.27 4.05
CA VAL A 525 -14.43 26.96 4.27
C VAL A 525 -15.78 27.12 4.98
N VAL A 526 -15.82 27.92 6.04
CA VAL A 526 -17.04 28.19 6.82
C VAL A 526 -18.09 28.86 5.93
N CYS A 527 -17.75 29.96 5.27
CA CYS A 527 -18.68 30.68 4.38
C CYS A 527 -19.17 29.82 3.22
N ARG A 528 -18.28 29.05 2.56
CA ARG A 528 -18.70 28.14 1.49
C ARG A 528 -19.59 27.02 1.99
N GLY A 529 -19.31 26.48 3.17
CA GLY A 529 -20.15 25.49 3.82
C GLY A 529 -21.55 26.04 4.05
N PHE A 530 -21.64 27.26 4.61
CA PHE A 530 -22.91 27.95 4.78
C PHE A 530 -23.61 28.21 3.45
N ASP A 531 -22.92 28.75 2.44
CA ASP A 531 -23.51 29.02 1.13
C ASP A 531 -24.08 27.76 0.49
N VAL A 532 -23.33 26.65 0.51
CA VAL A 532 -23.74 25.39 -0.12
C VAL A 532 -24.89 24.76 0.64
N PHE A 533 -24.79 24.63 1.96
CA PHE A 533 -25.75 23.84 2.76
C PHE A 533 -26.95 24.64 3.26
N LEU A 534 -26.85 25.96 3.44
CA LEU A 534 -28.01 26.80 3.76
C LEU A 534 -28.77 27.25 2.52
N SER A 535 -28.10 27.71 1.47
CA SER A 535 -28.81 28.29 0.31
C SER A 535 -29.64 27.24 -0.43
N ARG A 536 -29.12 26.01 -0.59
CA ARG A 536 -29.88 24.92 -1.23
C ARG A 536 -31.07 24.48 -0.38
N LYS A 537 -30.87 24.34 0.94
CA LYS A 537 -31.96 23.92 1.84
C LYS A 537 -33.07 24.98 1.91
N TYR A 538 -32.70 26.27 1.82
CA TYR A 538 -33.66 27.37 1.72
C TYR A 538 -34.44 27.37 0.40
N GLN A 539 -33.83 26.88 -0.70
CA GLN A 539 -34.46 26.79 -2.02
C GLN A 539 -35.41 25.59 -2.20
N GLU A 540 -35.26 24.50 -1.45
CA GLU A 540 -36.05 23.26 -1.61
C GLU A 540 -37.39 23.22 -0.86
N ASN A 541 -37.87 24.35 -0.30
CA ASN A 541 -39.14 24.55 0.45
C ASN A 541 -39.14 24.16 1.94
N SER A 542 -39.25 25.17 2.82
CA SER A 542 -40.27 25.30 3.89
C SER A 542 -39.92 26.47 4.80
N GLN A 543 -40.92 27.21 5.28
CA GLN A 543 -40.81 28.22 6.35
C GLN A 543 -40.42 27.63 7.72
N ASP A 544 -40.00 26.36 7.77
CA ASP A 544 -39.66 25.66 8.99
C ASP A 544 -38.17 25.78 9.27
N ARG A 545 -37.88 26.54 10.34
CA ARG A 545 -36.71 26.56 11.24
C ARG A 545 -35.37 26.07 10.67
N LEU A 546 -34.33 26.89 10.91
CA LEU A 546 -32.92 26.47 10.83
C LEU A 546 -32.76 25.01 11.28
N PRO A 547 -32.06 24.15 10.52
CA PRO A 547 -32.02 22.72 10.75
C PRO A 547 -31.85 22.35 12.23
N GLU A 548 -32.66 21.42 12.76
CA GLU A 548 -32.34 20.70 14.01
C GLU A 548 -30.93 20.09 14.01
N LEU A 549 -30.26 19.97 12.85
CA LEU A 549 -28.84 19.63 12.75
C LEU A 549 -27.90 20.54 13.55
N TRP A 550 -28.31 21.75 13.93
CA TRP A 550 -27.54 22.62 14.84
C TRP A 550 -27.92 22.45 16.32
N ARG A 551 -29.03 21.74 16.61
CA ARG A 551 -29.42 21.30 17.96
C ARG A 551 -28.96 19.86 18.17
N ILE A 552 -27.66 19.66 18.34
CA ILE A 552 -27.13 18.33 18.66
C ILE A 552 -27.22 18.13 20.16
N ASN A 553 -28.00 17.14 20.58
CA ASN A 553 -28.08 16.69 21.96
C ASN A 553 -26.73 16.03 22.33
N GLN A 554 -26.07 16.46 23.41
CA GLN A 554 -24.73 15.95 23.78
C GLN A 554 -24.69 14.41 23.91
N SER A 555 -25.82 13.78 24.20
CA SER A 555 -25.96 12.32 24.34
C SER A 555 -25.78 11.51 23.05
N SER A 556 -25.83 12.14 21.87
CA SER A 556 -25.60 11.45 20.57
C SER A 556 -24.16 11.56 20.05
N VAL A 557 -23.28 12.27 20.77
CA VAL A 557 -21.85 12.35 20.47
C VAL A 557 -21.16 11.23 21.26
N PRO A 558 -20.35 10.35 20.63
CA PRO A 558 -19.54 9.40 21.38
C PRO A 558 -18.57 10.21 22.25
N THR A 559 -18.80 10.22 23.56
CA THR A 559 -17.93 10.88 24.53
C THR A 559 -16.49 10.38 24.34
N PRO A 560 -15.53 11.26 24.01
CA PRO A 560 -14.13 10.89 24.16
C PRO A 560 -13.87 10.63 25.64
N TYR A 561 -13.03 9.65 25.93
CA TYR A 561 -12.57 9.35 27.28
C TYR A 561 -12.01 10.63 27.93
N ILE A 562 -12.81 11.28 28.76
CA ILE A 562 -12.30 12.22 29.77
C ILE A 562 -11.75 11.33 30.88
N THR A 563 -10.54 10.80 30.69
CA THR A 563 -9.76 10.29 31.83
C THR A 563 -9.22 11.49 32.59
N ASN A 564 -9.85 11.75 33.74
CA ASN A 564 -9.36 12.43 34.94
C ASN A 564 -8.11 13.31 34.77
N PHE A 565 -8.28 14.57 34.38
CA PHE A 565 -7.31 15.62 34.68
C PHE A 565 -7.41 16.12 36.13
N ASP A 566 -8.54 15.86 36.81
CA ASP A 566 -8.77 16.30 38.21
C ASP A 566 -8.07 15.42 39.28
N GLU A 567 -7.46 14.28 38.91
CA GLU A 567 -6.70 13.45 39.85
C GLU A 567 -5.18 13.74 39.88
N MET A 568 -4.67 14.58 38.97
CA MET A 568 -3.25 15.00 38.98
C MET A 568 -3.00 16.32 39.73
N GLU A 569 -4.04 17.02 40.19
CA GLU A 569 -3.90 18.21 41.04
C GLU A 569 -4.01 17.89 42.56
N LYS A 570 -4.08 16.60 42.92
CA LYS A 570 -4.12 16.13 44.33
C LYS A 570 -3.12 15.01 44.67
N LYS A 571 -2.02 14.91 43.91
CA LYS A 571 -0.78 14.22 44.31
C LYS A 571 0.40 15.10 43.98
#